data_AF-A0A7J5UJZ3-F1
#
_entry.id   AF-A0A7J5UJZ3-F1
#
_cell.length_a   1.000
_cell.length_b   1.000
_cell.length_c   1.000
_cell.angle_alpha   90.00
_cell.angle_beta   90.00
_cell.angle_gamma   90.00
#
_symmetry.space_group_name_H-M   'P 1'
#
loop_
_entity.id
_entity.type
_entity.pdbx_description
1 polymer ?
#
loop_
_entity_poly.entity_id
_entity_poly.type
_entity_poly.pdbx_seq_one_letter_code
_entity_poly.pdbx_strand_id
1 'polypeptide(L)'
;MATYDPRMPELTPALKAAWDTATVILDHEQQVGHWIVKAWWMLNPHEAAMSSGPTHVVIDIAPDAPSDVRRRGVTSGVMRDVERVIGDMTRTLHESPQTANAAEQARNELTGRAQKMPPGPRGNSAAYYRALSDLYEWWKDTGAPAPANDVAEALGISKATLWTQLRAARSYGLGREEEH
;
A
#
# COMPACT_ATOMS: atom_id res chain seq x y z
N MET A 1 7.44 7.05 -0.87
CA MET A 1 8.43 6.09 -0.33
C MET A 1 8.22 6.08 1.18
N ALA A 2 7.65 5.01 1.72
CA ALA A 2 7.39 4.92 3.16
C ALA A 2 8.73 4.81 3.92
N THR A 3 8.96 5.70 4.88
CA THR A 3 10.19 5.72 5.66
C THR A 3 10.18 4.55 6.65
N TYR A 4 11.21 3.72 6.64
CA TYR A 4 11.40 2.59 7.56
C TYR A 4 11.46 3.08 9.02
N ASP A 5 10.59 2.56 9.90
CA ASP A 5 10.71 2.77 11.35
C ASP A 5 11.73 1.77 11.92
N PRO A 6 12.86 2.24 12.48
CA PRO A 6 13.88 1.38 13.07
C PRO A 6 13.41 0.59 14.31
N ARG A 7 12.20 0.85 14.81
CA ARG A 7 11.57 0.08 15.90
C ARG A 7 10.77 -1.13 15.40
N MET A 8 10.75 -1.38 14.09
CA MET A 8 10.07 -2.52 13.50
C MET A 8 10.91 -3.80 13.65
N PRO A 9 10.33 -4.94 14.08
CA PRO A 9 11.05 -6.21 14.12
C PRO A 9 11.52 -6.61 12.71
N GLU A 10 12.49 -7.54 12.62
CA GLU A 10 12.94 -8.05 11.33
C GLU A 10 11.74 -8.51 10.48
N LEU A 11 11.50 -7.79 9.40
CA LEU A 11 10.42 -8.06 8.48
C LEU A 11 10.68 -9.40 7.82
N THR A 12 9.71 -10.31 7.87
CA THR A 12 9.75 -11.48 6.99
C THR A 12 9.82 -11.01 5.53
N PRO A 13 10.40 -11.78 4.59
CA PRO A 13 10.48 -11.37 3.19
C PRO A 13 9.13 -10.96 2.59
N ALA A 14 8.05 -11.64 2.98
CA ALA A 14 6.68 -11.32 2.56
C ALA A 14 6.19 -9.99 3.14
N LEU A 15 6.48 -9.71 4.42
CA LEU A 15 6.09 -8.46 5.08
C LEU A 15 6.92 -7.28 4.54
N LYS A 16 8.19 -7.51 4.21
CA LYS A 16 9.05 -6.54 3.54
C LYS A 16 8.54 -6.19 2.15
N ALA A 17 8.15 -7.19 1.35
CA ALA A 17 7.54 -6.95 0.04
C ALA A 17 6.24 -6.13 0.17
N ALA A 18 5.36 -6.50 1.10
CA ALA A 18 4.14 -5.75 1.36
C ALA A 18 4.41 -4.30 1.82
N TRP A 19 5.41 -4.09 2.68
CA TRP A 19 5.87 -2.78 3.12
C TRP A 19 6.43 -1.92 1.98
N ASP A 20 7.27 -2.52 1.13
CA ASP A 20 7.88 -1.85 -0.02
C ASP A 20 6.80 -1.41 -1.05
N THR A 21 5.69 -2.14 -1.11
CA THR A 21 4.52 -1.82 -1.96
C THR A 21 3.45 -0.96 -1.28
N ALA A 22 3.48 -0.86 0.05
CA ALA A 22 2.45 -0.15 0.80
C ALA A 22 2.51 1.35 0.49
N THR A 23 1.41 1.89 0.00
CA THR A 23 1.34 3.32 -0.35
C THR A 23 1.11 4.16 0.91
N VAL A 24 0.34 3.65 1.87
CA VAL A 24 0.13 4.28 3.18
C VAL A 24 0.23 3.23 4.27
N ILE A 25 0.96 3.57 5.34
CA ILE A 25 1.13 2.72 6.51
C ILE A 25 0.60 3.53 7.69
N LEU A 26 -0.41 2.99 8.36
CA LEU A 26 -0.92 3.56 9.59
C LEU A 26 -0.37 2.72 10.74
N ASP A 27 0.41 3.34 11.61
CA ASP A 27 0.86 2.74 12.86
C ASP A 27 0.07 3.30 14.04
N HIS A 28 -0.24 2.44 14.99
CA HIS A 28 -0.81 2.86 16.27
C HIS A 28 -0.13 2.10 17.40
N GLU A 29 0.20 2.84 18.46
CA GLU A 29 0.82 2.32 19.67
C GLU A 29 -0.08 2.65 20.86
N GLN A 30 -0.40 1.64 21.68
CA GLN A 30 -1.17 1.83 22.89
C GLN A 30 -0.66 0.93 24.02
N GLN A 31 -0.57 1.49 25.23
CA GLN A 31 -0.26 0.73 26.42
C GLN A 31 -1.52 0.09 27.01
N VAL A 32 -1.44 -1.19 27.35
CA VAL A 32 -2.51 -2.02 27.88
C VAL A 32 -1.98 -2.71 29.14
N GLY A 33 -2.26 -2.09 30.29
CA GLY A 33 -1.63 -2.49 31.55
C GLY A 33 -0.10 -2.33 31.48
N HIS A 34 0.60 -3.45 31.53
CA HIS A 34 2.07 -3.52 31.47
C HIS A 34 2.60 -3.98 30.09
N TRP A 35 1.77 -3.89 29.06
CA TRP A 35 2.12 -4.26 27.69
C TRP A 35 1.96 -3.07 26.76
N ILE A 36 2.81 -2.98 25.75
CA ILE A 36 2.75 -2.01 24.67
C ILE A 36 2.32 -2.77 23.42
N VAL A 37 1.20 -2.38 22.83
CA VAL A 37 0.68 -2.96 21.60
C VAL A 37 0.96 -1.98 20.47
N LYS A 38 1.71 -2.44 19.47
CA LYS A 38 1.95 -1.70 18.22
C LYS A 38 1.28 -2.45 17.10
N ALA A 39 0.50 -1.75 16.30
CA ALA A 39 -0.21 -2.36 15.19
C ALA A 39 -0.03 -1.51 13.93
N TRP A 40 0.12 -2.19 12.80
CA TRP A 40 0.29 -1.57 11.50
C TRP A 40 -0.80 -2.03 10.54
N TRP A 41 -1.48 -1.08 9.92
CA TRP A 41 -2.38 -1.30 8.80
C TRP A 41 -1.67 -0.86 7.53
N MET A 42 -1.40 -1.83 6.66
CA MET A 42 -0.95 -1.54 5.30
C MET A 42 -2.20 -1.22 4.48
N LEU A 43 -2.41 0.05 4.18
CA LEU A 43 -3.48 0.45 3.29
C LEU A 43 -3.03 0.19 1.85
N ASN A 44 -3.75 -0.72 1.19
CA ASN A 44 -3.80 -0.72 -0.25
C ASN A 44 -4.77 0.41 -0.67
N PRO A 45 -4.31 1.43 -1.41
CA PRO A 45 -5.17 2.54 -1.83
C PRO A 45 -6.36 2.12 -2.71
N HIS A 46 -6.40 0.86 -3.14
CA HIS A 46 -7.44 0.29 -3.97
C HIS A 46 -8.39 -0.67 -3.25
N GLU A 47 -8.13 -0.99 -1.99
CA GLU A 47 -9.14 -1.64 -1.16
C GLU A 47 -10.12 -0.57 -0.68
N ALA A 48 -11.40 -0.73 -1.05
CA ALA A 48 -12.47 0.19 -0.67
C ALA A 48 -12.70 0.26 0.86
N ALA A 49 -12.16 -0.71 1.58
CA ALA A 49 -12.14 -0.76 3.03
C ALA A 49 -10.72 -1.07 3.48
N MET A 50 -10.26 -0.38 4.52
CA MET A 50 -9.11 -0.83 5.29
C MET A 50 -9.32 -2.30 5.66
N SER A 51 -8.28 -3.13 5.53
CA SER A 51 -8.28 -4.51 6.00
C SER A 51 -8.99 -4.59 7.37
N SER A 52 -9.84 -5.60 7.55
CA SER A 52 -10.62 -5.83 8.78
C SER A 52 -9.79 -5.90 10.08
N GLY A 53 -8.45 -5.92 9.96
CA GLY A 53 -7.52 -5.79 11.07
C GLY A 53 -6.11 -5.40 10.60
N PRO A 54 -5.18 -5.23 11.55
CA PRO A 54 -3.80 -4.88 11.24
C PRO A 54 -3.09 -6.03 10.51
N THR A 55 -2.19 -5.68 9.59
CA THR A 55 -1.32 -6.62 8.89
C THR A 55 -0.22 -7.15 9.79
N HIS A 56 0.18 -6.35 10.78
CA HIS A 56 1.20 -6.72 11.75
C HIS A 56 0.87 -6.17 13.13
N VAL A 57 1.18 -6.96 14.16
CA VAL A 57 1.03 -6.58 15.57
C VAL A 57 2.27 -7.02 16.33
N VAL A 58 2.84 -6.11 17.10
CA VAL A 58 3.90 -6.38 18.06
C VAL A 58 3.35 -6.12 19.46
N ILE A 59 3.57 -7.07 20.35
CA ILE A 59 3.22 -6.95 21.76
C ILE A 59 4.54 -6.97 22.53
N ASP A 60 4.85 -5.84 23.14
CA ASP A 60 6.06 -5.66 23.93
C ASP A 60 5.72 -5.46 25.40
N ILE A 61 6.68 -5.74 26.27
CA ILE A 61 6.51 -5.47 27.70
C ILE A 61 6.87 -4.01 28.00
N ALA A 62 6.03 -3.34 28.78
CA ALA A 62 6.28 -1.96 29.17
C ALA A 62 7.60 -1.87 29.99
N PRO A 63 8.38 -0.80 29.80
CA PRO A 63 9.67 -0.65 30.47
C PRO A 63 9.54 -0.57 32.00
N ASP A 64 8.38 -0.16 32.51
CA ASP A 64 8.04 -0.08 33.93
C ASP A 64 7.36 -1.34 34.48
N ALA A 65 7.20 -2.40 33.66
CA ALA A 65 6.50 -3.61 34.07
C ALA A 65 7.17 -4.29 35.29
N PRO A 66 6.38 -4.69 36.30
CA PRO A 66 6.87 -5.46 37.45
C PRO A 66 7.56 -6.77 37.05
N SER A 67 8.51 -7.24 37.86
CA SER A 67 9.30 -8.45 37.57
C SER A 67 8.45 -9.72 37.49
N ASP A 68 7.35 -9.79 38.26
CA ASP A 68 6.43 -10.92 38.22
C ASP A 68 5.63 -10.95 36.90
N VAL A 69 5.27 -9.79 36.35
CA VAL A 69 4.66 -9.67 35.02
C VAL A 69 5.64 -10.12 33.93
N ARG A 70 6.90 -9.66 33.99
CA ARG A 70 7.96 -10.10 33.05
C ARG A 70 8.14 -11.61 33.07
N ARG A 71 8.11 -12.22 34.26
CA ARG A 71 8.25 -13.67 34.42
C ARG A 71 7.04 -14.46 33.93
N ARG A 72 5.82 -13.91 34.10
CA ARG A 72 4.58 -14.54 33.61
C ARG A 72 4.46 -14.52 32.10
N GLY A 73 5.04 -13.51 31.45
CA GLY A 73 4.98 -13.36 30.00
C GLY A 73 3.56 -13.09 29.49
N VAL A 74 3.36 -13.26 28.18
CA VAL A 74 2.06 -13.04 27.53
C VAL A 74 1.10 -14.15 27.93
N THR A 75 0.02 -13.80 28.62
CA THR A 75 -1.02 -14.74 29.06
C THR A 75 -2.27 -14.63 28.19
N SER A 76 -3.18 -15.60 28.30
CA SER A 76 -4.47 -15.54 27.60
C SER A 76 -5.31 -14.31 27.98
N GLY A 77 -5.20 -13.81 29.21
CA GLY A 77 -5.84 -12.56 29.63
C GLY A 77 -5.29 -11.37 28.86
N VAL A 78 -3.96 -11.27 28.75
CA VAL A 78 -3.28 -10.24 27.95
C VAL A 78 -3.72 -10.31 26.49
N MET A 79 -3.79 -11.50 25.90
CA MET A 79 -4.23 -11.66 24.51
C MET A 79 -5.67 -11.16 24.28
N ARG A 80 -6.60 -11.37 25.22
CA ARG A 80 -7.96 -10.82 25.12
C ARG A 80 -7.99 -9.30 25.19
N ASP A 81 -7.17 -8.72 26.06
CA ASP A 81 -7.06 -7.26 26.16
C ASP A 81 -6.44 -6.66 24.90
N VAL A 82 -5.42 -7.32 24.33
CA VAL A 82 -4.82 -6.96 23.04
C VAL A 82 -5.83 -7.03 21.91
N GLU A 83 -6.61 -8.12 21.82
CA GLU A 83 -7.66 -8.28 20.81
C GLU A 83 -8.68 -7.14 20.86
N ARG A 84 -9.16 -6.80 22.07
CA ARG A 84 -10.07 -5.68 22.28
C ARG A 84 -9.45 -4.36 21.83
N VAL A 85 -8.20 -4.11 22.20
CA VAL A 85 -7.48 -2.87 21.87
C VAL A 85 -7.25 -2.74 20.37
N ILE A 86 -6.86 -3.82 19.68
CA ILE A 86 -6.74 -3.84 18.22
C ILE A 86 -8.09 -3.54 17.56
N GLY A 87 -9.18 -4.10 18.08
CA GLY A 87 -10.53 -3.82 17.60
C GLY A 87 -10.89 -2.34 17.72
N ASP A 88 -10.58 -1.71 18.85
CA ASP A 88 -10.81 -0.28 19.08
C ASP A 88 -9.91 0.58 18.17
N MET A 89 -8.62 0.24 18.03
CA MET A 89 -7.70 0.90 17.09
C MET A 89 -8.24 0.84 15.65
N THR A 90 -8.69 -0.33 15.21
CA THR A 90 -9.25 -0.53 13.87
C THR A 90 -10.46 0.37 13.67
N ARG A 91 -11.38 0.45 14.65
CA ARG A 91 -12.55 1.32 14.59
C ARG A 91 -12.14 2.80 14.47
N THR A 92 -11.20 3.25 15.31
CA THR A 92 -10.71 4.64 15.27
C THR A 92 -10.08 4.99 13.92
N LEU A 93 -9.33 4.07 13.30
CA LEU A 93 -8.73 4.29 11.99
C LEU A 93 -9.77 4.29 10.85
N HIS A 94 -10.81 3.47 10.94
CA HIS A 94 -11.95 3.50 10.01
C HIS A 94 -12.69 4.84 10.04
N GLU A 95 -12.75 5.48 11.20
CA GLU A 95 -13.39 6.79 11.40
C GLU A 95 -12.43 7.96 11.14
N SER A 96 -11.13 7.69 10.91
CA SER A 96 -10.11 8.71 10.70
C SER A 96 -10.16 9.28 9.28
N PRO A 97 -10.09 10.62 9.09
CA PRO A 97 -9.96 11.24 7.77
C PRO A 97 -8.73 10.75 6.97
N GLN A 98 -7.70 10.23 7.65
CA GLN A 98 -6.46 9.78 7.02
C GLN A 98 -6.65 8.57 6.10
N THR A 99 -7.56 7.65 6.43
CA THR A 99 -7.86 6.48 5.58
C THR A 99 -8.61 6.89 4.31
N ALA A 100 -9.59 7.81 4.42
CA ALA A 100 -10.29 8.36 3.26
C ALA A 100 -9.34 9.15 2.32
N ASN A 101 -8.39 9.90 2.91
CA ASN A 101 -7.41 10.67 2.15
C ASN A 101 -6.40 9.80 1.39
N ALA A 102 -6.07 8.60 1.87
CA ALA A 102 -5.06 7.73 1.26
C ALA A 102 -5.45 7.26 -0.16
N ALA A 103 -6.70 6.79 -0.33
CA ALA A 103 -7.21 6.37 -1.63
C ALA A 103 -7.34 7.54 -2.61
N GLU A 104 -7.74 8.71 -2.11
CA GLU A 104 -7.79 9.94 -2.91
C GLU A 104 -6.39 10.41 -3.34
N GLN A 105 -5.41 10.38 -2.44
CA GLN A 105 -4.01 10.72 -2.75
C GLN A 105 -3.43 9.80 -3.83
N ALA A 106 -3.67 8.49 -3.76
CA ALA A 106 -3.21 7.56 -4.78
C ALA A 106 -3.85 7.82 -6.15
N ARG A 107 -5.16 8.10 -6.20
CA ARG A 107 -5.83 8.50 -7.45
C ARG A 107 -5.29 9.82 -8.02
N ASN A 108 -5.00 10.78 -7.14
CA ASN A 108 -4.39 12.05 -7.53
C ASN A 108 -2.98 11.85 -8.09
N GLU A 109 -2.19 10.93 -7.51
CA GLU A 109 -0.87 10.58 -8.04
C GLU A 109 -0.97 9.91 -9.42
N LEU A 110 -1.88 8.95 -9.59
CA LEU A 110 -2.15 8.33 -10.90
C LEU A 110 -2.49 9.39 -11.95
N THR A 111 -3.44 10.26 -11.63
CA THR A 111 -3.87 11.34 -12.52
C THR A 111 -2.72 12.29 -12.84
N GLY A 112 -1.92 12.68 -11.83
CA GLY A 112 -0.76 13.54 -12.01
C GLY A 112 0.35 12.92 -12.85
N ARG A 113 0.54 11.60 -12.80
CA ARG A 113 1.48 10.88 -13.69
C ARG A 113 0.93 10.77 -15.10
N ALA A 114 -0.36 10.46 -15.26
CA ALA A 114 -1.04 10.41 -16.55
C ALA A 114 -0.96 11.76 -17.30
N GLN A 115 -1.14 12.88 -16.60
CA GLN A 115 -1.02 14.23 -17.18
C GLN A 115 0.40 14.59 -17.64
N LYS A 116 1.44 13.98 -17.04
CA LYS A 116 2.84 14.19 -17.42
C LYS A 116 3.27 13.30 -18.60
N MET A 117 2.44 12.34 -19.01
CA MET A 117 2.73 11.52 -20.17
C MET A 117 2.71 12.37 -21.45
N PRO A 118 3.42 11.94 -22.51
CA PRO A 118 3.23 12.52 -23.83
C PRO A 118 1.74 12.51 -24.22
N PRO A 119 1.23 13.56 -24.90
CA PRO A 119 -0.20 13.77 -25.11
C PRO A 119 -0.85 12.71 -26.02
N GLY A 120 -0.05 11.87 -26.67
CA GLY A 120 -0.54 10.74 -27.43
C GLY A 120 0.56 10.08 -28.27
N PRO A 121 0.20 9.03 -29.00
CA PRO A 121 1.14 8.30 -29.84
C PRO A 121 1.58 9.09 -31.09
N ARG A 122 0.94 10.23 -31.39
CA ARG A 122 1.29 11.08 -32.54
C ARG A 122 2.41 12.05 -32.12
N GLY A 123 3.58 11.92 -32.73
CA GLY A 123 4.75 12.80 -32.50
C GLY A 123 5.93 12.07 -31.86
N ASN A 124 5.73 11.47 -30.69
CA ASN A 124 6.76 10.66 -30.02
C ASN A 124 6.16 9.34 -29.50
N SER A 125 5.85 8.44 -30.43
CA SER A 125 5.17 7.17 -30.16
C SER A 125 5.95 6.29 -29.17
N ALA A 126 7.28 6.26 -29.30
CA ALA A 126 8.13 5.46 -28.42
C ALA A 126 8.09 5.95 -26.96
N ALA A 127 8.23 7.26 -26.73
CA ALA A 127 8.14 7.82 -25.38
C ALA A 127 6.74 7.65 -24.79
N TYR A 128 5.68 7.80 -25.60
CA TYR A 128 4.31 7.59 -25.17
C TYR A 128 4.07 6.15 -24.69
N TYR A 129 4.44 5.17 -25.51
CA TYR A 129 4.19 3.76 -25.20
C TYR A 129 5.03 3.27 -24.03
N ARG A 130 6.28 3.74 -23.89
CA ARG A 130 7.10 3.47 -22.71
C ARG A 130 6.45 4.04 -21.45
N ALA A 131 6.07 5.31 -21.46
CA ALA A 131 5.42 5.94 -20.32
C ALA A 131 4.08 5.27 -19.96
N LEU A 132 3.33 4.79 -20.96
CA LEU A 132 2.08 4.06 -20.74
C LEU A 132 2.32 2.70 -20.06
N SER A 133 3.32 1.94 -20.52
CA SER A 133 3.70 0.67 -19.90
C SER A 133 4.20 0.89 -18.47
N ASP A 134 5.07 1.87 -18.25
CA ASP A 134 5.60 2.20 -16.92
C ASP A 134 4.48 2.63 -15.96
N LEU A 135 3.53 3.45 -16.42
CA LEU A 135 2.38 3.87 -15.62
C LEU A 135 1.48 2.69 -15.24
N TYR A 136 1.17 1.82 -16.20
CA TYR A 136 0.31 0.68 -15.97
C TYR A 136 0.94 -0.34 -15.01
N GLU A 137 2.22 -0.65 -15.19
CA GLU A 137 2.94 -1.58 -14.31
C GLU A 137 3.07 -1.00 -12.89
N TRP A 138 3.45 0.28 -12.76
CA TRP A 138 3.47 0.94 -11.47
C TRP A 138 2.12 0.88 -10.75
N TRP A 139 1.01 1.16 -11.44
CA TRP A 139 -0.33 1.11 -10.84
C TRP A 139 -0.86 -0.31 -10.60
N LYS A 140 -0.35 -1.30 -11.33
CA LYS A 140 -0.65 -2.70 -11.06
C LYS A 140 0.09 -3.16 -9.79
N ASP A 141 1.33 -2.71 -9.61
CA ASP A 141 2.18 -3.07 -8.46
C ASP A 141 1.72 -2.45 -7.15
N THR A 142 0.87 -1.41 -7.19
CA THR A 142 0.16 -0.90 -5.99
C THR A 142 -0.97 -1.82 -5.53
N GLY A 143 -1.28 -2.89 -6.28
CA GLY A 143 -2.29 -3.89 -5.91
C GLY A 143 -3.72 -3.49 -6.27
N ALA A 144 -3.91 -2.68 -7.31
CA ALA A 144 -5.25 -2.31 -7.76
C ALA A 144 -6.06 -3.54 -8.23
N PRO A 145 -7.36 -3.67 -7.87
CA PRO A 145 -8.20 -4.78 -8.32
C PRO A 145 -8.58 -4.65 -9.79
N ALA A 146 -8.60 -3.43 -10.33
CA ALA A 146 -8.97 -3.14 -11.70
C ALA A 146 -8.05 -2.07 -12.35
N PRO A 147 -6.72 -2.30 -12.42
CA PRO A 147 -5.75 -1.27 -12.81
C PRO A 147 -6.01 -0.71 -14.21
N ALA A 148 -6.54 -1.54 -15.10
CA ALA A 148 -6.89 -1.10 -16.45
C ALA A 148 -8.10 -0.15 -16.50
N ASN A 149 -9.01 -0.22 -15.54
CA ASN A 149 -10.13 0.72 -15.46
C ASN A 149 -9.63 2.08 -14.99
N ASP A 150 -8.86 2.10 -13.91
CA ASP A 150 -8.35 3.32 -13.29
C ASP A 150 -7.41 4.08 -14.23
N VAL A 151 -6.48 3.37 -14.88
CA VAL A 151 -5.55 3.98 -15.85
C VAL A 151 -6.30 4.52 -17.07
N ALA A 152 -7.36 3.83 -17.53
CA ALA A 152 -8.17 4.31 -18.63
C ALA A 152 -8.94 5.59 -18.26
N GLU A 153 -9.50 5.63 -17.04
CA GLU A 153 -10.16 6.81 -16.48
C GLU A 153 -9.19 7.99 -16.34
N ALA A 154 -8.01 7.78 -15.75
CA ALA A 154 -6.99 8.81 -15.56
C ALA A 154 -6.47 9.40 -16.89
N LEU A 155 -6.45 8.59 -17.95
CA LEU A 155 -6.08 9.02 -19.30
C LEU A 155 -7.28 9.58 -20.11
N GLY A 156 -8.50 9.51 -19.59
CA GLY A 156 -9.71 9.92 -20.30
C GLY A 156 -10.01 9.10 -21.56
N ILE A 157 -9.61 7.82 -21.59
CA ILE A 157 -9.80 6.91 -22.72
C ILE A 157 -10.67 5.71 -22.36
N SER A 158 -11.17 5.00 -23.37
CA SER A 158 -11.87 3.74 -23.13
C SER A 158 -10.89 2.64 -22.72
N LYS A 159 -11.35 1.67 -21.91
CA LYS A 159 -10.58 0.46 -21.56
C LYS A 159 -10.12 -0.31 -22.80
N ALA A 160 -10.96 -0.40 -23.82
CA ALA A 160 -10.60 -1.07 -25.08
C ALA A 160 -9.44 -0.35 -25.80
N THR A 161 -9.47 0.99 -25.78
CA THR A 161 -8.38 1.83 -26.31
C THR A 161 -7.09 1.60 -25.51
N LEU A 162 -7.16 1.59 -24.18
CA LEU A 162 -6.01 1.32 -23.31
C LEU A 162 -5.36 -0.03 -23.67
N TRP A 163 -6.15 -1.11 -23.78
CA TRP A 163 -5.62 -2.42 -24.14
C TRP A 163 -4.95 -2.45 -25.52
N THR A 164 -5.53 -1.74 -26.48
CA THR A 164 -4.95 -1.61 -27.82
C THR A 164 -3.59 -0.91 -27.74
N GLN A 165 -3.48 0.16 -26.95
CA GLN A 165 -2.25 0.90 -26.78
C GLN A 165 -1.19 0.13 -25.96
N LEU A 166 -1.59 -0.60 -24.91
CA LEU A 166 -0.68 -1.47 -24.16
C LEU A 166 -0.15 -2.63 -25.01
N ARG A 167 -0.99 -3.19 -25.89
CA ARG A 167 -0.54 -4.18 -26.88
C ARG A 167 0.50 -3.57 -27.83
N ALA A 168 0.24 -2.37 -28.35
CA ALA A 168 1.20 -1.67 -29.19
C ALA A 168 2.51 -1.36 -28.44
N ALA A 169 2.44 -0.99 -27.15
CA ALA A 169 3.61 -0.72 -26.32
C ALA A 169 4.50 -1.95 -26.14
N ARG A 170 3.91 -3.13 -25.93
CA ARG A 170 4.66 -4.40 -25.85
C ARG A 170 5.37 -4.72 -27.17
N SER A 171 4.70 -4.50 -28.30
CA SER A 171 5.32 -4.69 -29.62
C SER A 171 6.45 -3.69 -29.89
N TYR A 172 6.32 -2.45 -29.40
CA TYR A 172 7.38 -1.44 -29.48
C TYR A 172 8.62 -1.78 -28.62
N GLY A 173 8.43 -2.45 -27.48
CA GLY A 173 9.54 -2.94 -26.64
C GLY A 173 10.30 -4.11 -27.26
N LEU A 174 9.57 -5.06 -27.87
CA LEU A 174 10.15 -6.26 -28.51
C LEU A 174 10.89 -5.95 -29.82
N GLY A 175 10.50 -4.92 -30.55
CA GLY A 175 11.10 -4.59 -31.86
C GLY A 175 12.45 -3.89 -31.81
N ARG A 176 13.03 -3.64 -30.62
CA ARG A 176 14.27 -2.85 -30.48
C ARG A 176 15.38 -3.52 -29.66
N GLU A 177 15.16 -4.71 -29.13
CA GLU A 177 16.26 -5.53 -28.54
C GLU A 177 17.12 -6.20 -29.63
N GLU A 178 16.72 -6.15 -30.91
CA GLU A 178 17.48 -6.71 -32.04
C GLU A 178 18.35 -5.68 -32.80
N GLU A 179 18.36 -4.41 -32.41
CA GLU A 179 19.25 -3.37 -32.98
C GLU A 179 20.13 -2.74 -31.89
N HIS A 180 21.07 -3.51 -31.34
CA HIS A 180 22.25 -2.98 -30.66
C HIS A 180 23.43 -3.94 -30.71
#